data_AF-A0A537CXX7-F1
#
_entry.id   AF-A0A537CXX7-F1
#
_cell.length_a   1.000
_cell.length_b   1.000
_cell.length_c   1.000
_cell.angle_alpha   90.00
_cell.angle_beta   90.00
_cell.angle_gamma   90.00
#
_symmetry.space_group_name_H-M   'P 1'
#
loop_
_entity.id
_entity.type
_entity.pdbx_description
1 polymer ?
#
loop_
_entity_poly.entity_id
_entity_poly.type
_entity_poly.pdbx_seq_one_letter_code
_entity_poly.pdbx_strand_id
1 'polypeptide(L)'
;VISACVTLSVAAGAIPGAALPAALAAAGIAVGLTYPSRDLIVRAATPPGATGRVYGFVYSGLDVGSFATPVFYGWLMDHSLPHGVFYAIFGFTLLAMLTVLQLPGRTRTAAAG
;
A
#
# COMPACT_ATOMS: atom_id res chain seq x y z
N VAL A 1 -3.74 7.45 1.67
CA VAL A 1 -4.90 8.34 1.37
C VAL A 1 -5.10 8.55 -0.12
N ILE A 2 -4.21 9.29 -0.80
CA ILE A 2 -4.41 9.70 -2.20
C ILE A 2 -4.67 8.50 -3.12
N SER A 3 -3.83 7.46 -3.06
CA SER A 3 -4.03 6.23 -3.83
C SER A 3 -5.36 5.53 -3.51
N ALA A 4 -5.74 5.41 -2.22
CA ALA A 4 -7.02 4.81 -1.83
C ALA A 4 -8.23 5.60 -2.37
N CYS A 5 -8.21 6.94 -2.28
CA CYS A 5 -9.28 7.78 -2.81
C CYS A 5 -9.40 7.65 -4.34
N VAL A 6 -8.26 7.63 -5.04
CA VAL A 6 -8.26 7.48 -6.50
C VAL A 6 -8.78 6.11 -6.93
N THR A 7 -8.32 5.03 -6.29
CA THR A 7 -8.79 3.67 -6.59
C THR A 7 -10.29 3.50 -6.29
N LEU A 8 -10.80 4.11 -5.22
CA LEU A 8 -12.23 4.12 -4.92
C LEU A 8 -13.04 4.84 -6.00
N SER A 9 -12.56 5.99 -6.48
CA SER A 9 -13.22 6.74 -7.57
C SER A 9 -13.23 5.97 -8.89
N VAL A 10 -12.17 5.21 -9.19
CA VAL A 10 -12.12 4.29 -10.33
C VAL A 10 -13.12 3.14 -10.15
N ALA A 11 -13.15 2.52 -8.97
CA ALA A 11 -14.08 1.42 -8.66
C ALA A 11 -15.56 1.84 -8.83
N ALA A 12 -15.90 3.06 -8.37
CA ALA A 12 -17.24 3.63 -8.45
C ALA A 12 -17.66 4.08 -9.87
N GLY A 13 -16.78 3.93 -10.88
CA GLY A 13 -17.08 4.34 -12.26
C GLY A 13 -17.19 5.85 -12.46
N ALA A 14 -16.69 6.66 -11.52
CA ALA A 14 -16.84 8.11 -11.54
C ALA A 14 -15.85 8.82 -12.49
N ILE A 15 -14.88 8.09 -13.07
CA ILE A 15 -13.82 8.65 -13.91
C ILE A 15 -14.09 8.32 -15.39
N PRO A 16 -14.21 9.34 -16.27
CA PRO A 16 -14.31 9.13 -17.72
C PRO A 16 -13.09 8.39 -18.26
N GLY A 17 -13.27 7.52 -19.26
CA GLY A 17 -12.21 6.66 -19.79
C GLY A 17 -10.92 7.37 -20.19
N ALA A 18 -11.02 8.61 -20.70
CA ALA A 18 -9.87 9.44 -21.07
C ALA A 18 -9.03 9.94 -19.87
N ALA A 19 -9.62 10.04 -18.68
CA ALA A 19 -8.95 10.51 -17.46
C ALA A 19 -8.38 9.36 -16.60
N LEU A 20 -8.70 8.11 -16.92
CA LEU A 20 -8.19 6.92 -16.22
C LEU A 20 -6.65 6.86 -16.16
N PRO A 21 -5.89 7.10 -17.25
CA PRO A 21 -4.43 7.01 -17.20
C PRO A 21 -3.82 8.03 -16.24
N ALA A 22 -4.34 9.27 -16.23
CA ALA A 22 -3.86 10.32 -15.34
C ALA A 22 -4.17 10.02 -13.86
N ALA A 23 -5.37 9.50 -13.59
CA ALA A 23 -5.76 9.06 -12.25
C ALA A 23 -4.85 7.93 -11.75
N LEU A 24 -4.66 6.88 -12.56
CA LEU A 24 -3.76 5.77 -12.21
C LEU A 24 -2.31 6.21 -12.05
N ALA A 25 -1.83 7.16 -12.87
CA ALA A 25 -0.50 7.74 -12.71
C ALA A 25 -0.35 8.46 -11.37
N ALA A 26 -1.33 9.29 -10.98
CA ALA A 26 -1.32 9.96 -9.68
C ALA A 26 -1.36 8.96 -8.51
N ALA A 27 -2.17 7.89 -8.62
CA ALA A 27 -2.19 6.82 -7.65
C ALA A 27 -0.83 6.11 -7.56
N GLY A 28 -0.21 5.80 -8.70
CA GLY A 28 1.11 5.17 -8.79
C GLY A 28 2.22 6.01 -8.16
N ILE A 29 2.21 7.33 -8.39
CA ILE A 29 3.15 8.26 -7.74
C ILE A 29 2.97 8.25 -6.22
N ALA A 30 1.72 8.33 -5.75
CA ALA A 30 1.42 8.29 -4.32
C ALA A 30 1.87 6.96 -3.66
N VAL A 31 1.69 5.84 -4.35
CA VAL A 31 2.19 4.53 -3.92
C VAL A 31 3.71 4.53 -3.91
N GLY A 32 4.38 5.02 -4.96
CA GLY A 32 5.84 5.10 -5.04
C GLY A 32 6.47 5.88 -3.90
N LEU A 33 5.87 6.99 -3.48
CA LEU A 33 6.32 7.77 -2.31
C LEU A 33 6.10 7.06 -0.96
N THR A 34 5.23 6.05 -0.92
CA THR A 34 4.95 5.27 0.30
C THR A 34 6.08 4.29 0.62
N TYR A 35 6.77 3.74 -0.38
CA TYR A 35 7.89 2.80 -0.20
C TYR A 35 9.04 3.36 0.67
N PRO A 36 9.65 4.52 0.37
CA PRO A 36 10.72 5.07 1.21
C PRO A 36 10.24 5.40 2.63
N SER A 37 8.99 5.84 2.78
CA SER A 37 8.39 6.13 4.09
C SER A 37 8.26 4.85 4.94
N ARG A 38 7.82 3.74 4.33
CA ARG A 38 7.73 2.43 5.00
C ARG A 38 9.11 1.95 5.43
N ASP A 39 10.11 2.06 4.56
CA ASP A 39 11.46 1.61 4.89
C ASP A 39 12.06 2.41 6.05
N LEU A 40 11.79 3.72 6.12
CA LEU A 40 12.20 4.54 7.26
C LEU A 40 11.49 4.14 8.57
N ILE A 41 10.20 3.81 8.53
CA ILE A 41 9.45 3.30 9.70
C ILE A 41 10.03 1.96 10.17
N VAL A 42 10.29 1.04 9.24
CA VAL A 42 10.89 -0.27 9.55
C VAL A 42 12.27 -0.10 10.17
N ARG A 43 13.12 0.74 9.56
CA ARG A 43 14.45 1.06 10.09
C ARG A 43 14.38 1.70 11.48
N ALA A 44 13.44 2.61 11.72
CA ALA A 44 13.26 3.23 13.03
C ALA A 44 12.78 2.23 14.11
N ALA A 45 12.00 1.23 13.73
CA ALA A 45 11.54 0.16 14.63
C ALA A 45 12.56 -0.97 14.83
N THR A 46 13.64 -0.99 14.05
CA THR A 46 14.63 -2.08 14.04
C THR A 46 15.66 -1.89 15.17
N PRO A 47 15.89 -2.90 16.03
CA PRO A 47 16.95 -2.87 17.04
C PRO A 47 18.36 -2.82 16.42
N PRO A 48 19.34 -2.19 17.08
CA PRO A 48 20.73 -2.19 16.61
C PRO A 48 21.25 -3.64 16.45
N GLY A 49 21.82 -3.94 15.29
CA GLY A 49 22.34 -5.28 14.95
C GLY A 49 21.30 -6.29 14.43
N ALA A 50 20.02 -5.94 14.32
CA ALA A 50 18.96 -6.84 13.82
C ALA A 50 18.41 -6.49 12.43
N THR A 51 18.97 -5.50 11.74
CA THR A 51 18.47 -4.96 10.46
C THR A 51 18.25 -6.01 9.39
N GLY A 52 19.19 -6.93 9.19
CA GLY A 52 19.05 -7.99 8.18
C GLY A 52 17.88 -8.93 8.45
N ARG A 53 17.61 -9.26 9.73
CA ARG A 53 16.49 -10.16 10.10
C ARG A 53 15.13 -9.47 9.97
N VAL A 54 15.04 -8.21 10.38
CA VAL A 54 13.79 -7.43 10.30
C VAL A 54 13.45 -7.11 8.84
N TYR A 55 14.40 -6.63 8.05
CA TYR A 55 14.17 -6.40 6.62
C TYR A 55 13.88 -7.69 5.88
N GLY A 56 14.58 -8.79 6.20
CA GLY A 56 14.30 -10.11 5.65
C GLY A 56 12.84 -10.52 5.88
N PHE A 57 12.34 -10.42 7.10
CA PHE A 57 10.94 -10.73 7.41
C PHE A 57 9.95 -9.83 6.65
N VAL A 58 10.20 -8.51 6.59
CA VAL A 58 9.33 -7.53 5.93
C VAL A 58 9.26 -7.75 4.41
N TYR A 59 10.41 -8.03 3.78
CA TYR A 59 10.48 -8.30 2.35
C TYR A 59 9.95 -9.69 1.98
N SER A 60 10.17 -10.71 2.81
CA SER A 60 9.53 -12.01 2.60
C SER A 60 8.01 -11.89 2.59
N GLY A 61 7.43 -11.03 3.44
CA GLY A 61 5.99 -10.72 3.38
C GLY A 61 5.56 -10.05 2.07
N LEU A 62 6.39 -9.16 1.50
CA LEU A 62 6.15 -8.55 0.19
C LEU A 62 6.20 -9.57 -0.95
N ASP A 63 7.17 -10.49 -0.92
CA ASP A 63 7.33 -11.52 -1.95
C ASP A 63 6.13 -12.47 -1.95
N VAL A 64 5.69 -12.90 -0.76
CA VAL A 64 4.49 -13.73 -0.60
C VAL A 64 3.24 -12.99 -1.06
N GLY A 65 3.09 -11.70 -0.70
CA GLY A 65 1.98 -10.88 -1.15
C GLY A 65 1.96 -10.72 -2.67
N SER A 66 3.13 -10.49 -3.29
CA SER A 66 3.28 -10.35 -4.74
C SER A 66 3.02 -11.65 -5.48
N PHE A 67 3.30 -12.80 -4.86
CA PHE A 67 2.94 -14.11 -5.39
C PHE A 67 1.43 -14.39 -5.30
N ALA A 68 0.79 -14.05 -4.18
CA ALA A 68 -0.64 -14.32 -3.95
C ALA A 68 -1.56 -13.38 -4.75
N THR A 69 -1.13 -12.13 -4.98
CA THR A 69 -1.96 -11.08 -5.58
C THR A 69 -2.45 -11.41 -7.00
N PRO A 70 -1.60 -11.85 -7.95
CA PRO A 70 -2.03 -12.22 -9.30
C PRO A 70 -3.02 -13.38 -9.32
N VAL A 71 -2.84 -14.37 -8.45
CA VAL A 71 -3.75 -15.52 -8.34
C VAL A 71 -5.12 -15.06 -7.87
N PHE A 72 -5.17 -14.22 -6.84
CA PHE A 72 -6.41 -13.69 -6.30
C PHE A 72 -7.14 -12.77 -7.27
N TYR A 73 -6.42 -11.83 -7.91
CA TYR A 73 -7.02 -10.93 -8.90
C TYR A 73 -7.38 -11.63 -10.20
N GLY A 74 -6.59 -12.61 -10.64
CA GLY A 74 -6.90 -13.44 -11.81
C GLY A 74 -8.22 -14.19 -11.63
N TRP A 75 -8.40 -14.85 -10.48
CA TRP A 75 -9.67 -15.52 -10.15
C TRP A 75 -10.87 -14.56 -10.17
N LEU A 76 -10.68 -13.32 -9.71
CA LEU A 76 -11.72 -12.29 -9.71
C LEU A 76 -12.06 -11.78 -11.12
N MET A 77 -11.06 -11.68 -11.99
CA MET A 77 -11.24 -11.34 -13.40
C MET A 77 -11.93 -12.47 -14.19
N ASP A 78 -11.60 -13.73 -13.89
CA ASP A 78 -12.24 -14.90 -14.50
C ASP A 78 -13.75 -14.99 -14.19
N HIS A 79 -14.20 -14.40 -13.09
CA HIS A 79 -15.62 -14.30 -12.71
C HIS A 79 -16.33 -13.07 -13.31
N SER A 80 -15.74 -12.39 -14.29
CA SER A 80 -16.29 -11.20 -14.96
C SER A 80 -16.56 -10.01 -14.02
N LEU A 81 -15.78 -9.90 -12.93
CA LEU A 81 -15.89 -8.84 -11.91
C LEU A 81 -14.68 -7.89 -11.96
N PRO A 82 -14.43 -7.15 -13.06
CA PRO A 82 -13.26 -6.26 -13.16
C PRO A 82 -13.30 -5.12 -12.14
N HIS A 83 -14.49 -4.65 -11.75
CA HIS A 83 -14.66 -3.68 -10.67
C HIS A 83 -14.24 -4.23 -9.30
N GLY A 84 -14.37 -5.54 -9.09
CA GLY A 84 -13.97 -6.22 -7.86
C GLY A 84 -12.50 -6.05 -7.54
N VAL A 85 -11.64 -5.98 -8.56
CA VAL A 85 -10.18 -5.79 -8.38
C VAL A 85 -9.91 -4.45 -7.73
N PHE A 86 -10.57 -3.38 -8.18
CA PHE A 86 -10.40 -2.05 -7.61
C PHE A 86 -10.95 -1.97 -6.17
N TYR A 87 -12.06 -2.65 -5.86
CA TYR A 87 -12.55 -2.75 -4.48
C TYR A 87 -11.57 -3.48 -3.56
N ALA A 88 -10.95 -4.57 -4.04
CA ALA A 88 -9.94 -5.29 -3.27
C ALA A 88 -8.71 -4.42 -3.01
N ILE A 89 -8.19 -3.73 -4.03
CA ILE A 89 -7.05 -2.80 -3.88
C ILE A 89 -7.39 -1.69 -2.87
N PHE A 90 -8.60 -1.12 -2.95
CA PHE A 90 -9.07 -0.13 -1.99
C PHE A 90 -9.07 -0.69 -0.56
N GLY A 91 -9.65 -1.88 -0.35
CA GLY A 91 -9.73 -2.55 0.94
C GLY A 91 -8.34 -2.82 1.54
N PHE A 92 -7.41 -3.38 0.78
CA PHE A 92 -6.05 -3.65 1.25
C PHE A 92 -5.29 -2.36 1.57
N THR A 93 -5.43 -1.34 0.73
CA THR A 93 -4.77 -0.03 0.96
C THR A 93 -5.33 0.68 2.18
N LEU A 94 -6.65 0.57 2.41
CA LEU A 94 -7.31 1.09 3.60
C LEU A 94 -6.85 0.37 4.87
N LEU A 95 -6.81 -0.97 4.84
CA LEU A 95 -6.32 -1.77 5.95
C LEU A 95 -4.87 -1.42 6.31
N ALA A 96 -3.99 -1.35 5.30
CA ALA A 96 -2.60 -0.93 5.49
C ALA A 96 -2.51 0.46 6.12
N MET A 97 -3.37 1.39 5.70
CA MET A 97 -3.42 2.73 6.27
C MET A 97 -3.88 2.72 7.74
N LEU A 98 -4.91 1.93 8.10
CA LEU A 98 -5.35 1.78 9.49
C LEU A 98 -4.24 1.22 10.37
N THR A 99 -3.49 0.22 9.88
CA THR A 99 -2.34 -0.33 10.60
C THR A 99 -1.29 0.74 10.90
N VAL A 100 -0.96 1.58 9.91
CA VAL A 100 0.00 2.68 10.09
C VAL A 100 -0.51 3.74 11.06
N LEU A 101 -1.80 4.08 11.03
CA LEU A 101 -2.40 5.04 11.96
C LEU A 101 -2.41 4.55 13.41
N GLN A 102 -2.44 3.23 13.62
CA GLN A 102 -2.37 2.63 14.96
C GLN A 102 -0.95 2.59 15.53
N LEU A 103 0.09 2.87 14.74
CA LEU A 103 1.45 2.98 15.27
C LEU A 103 1.53 4.23 16.17
N PRO A 104 1.91 4.10 17.46
CA PRO A 104 2.11 5.24 18.33
C PRO A 104 3.18 6.16 17.75
N GLY A 105 2.78 7.36 17.32
CA GLY A 105 3.69 8.36 16.80
C GLY A 105 4.70 8.76 17.87
N ARG A 106 5.93 8.21 17.82
CA ARG A 106 7.07 8.79 18.55
C ARG A 106 7.57 10.00 17.77
N THR A 107 6.71 11.00 17.66
CA THR A 107 7.06 12.34 17.18
C THR A 107 7.95 12.96 18.26
N ARG A 108 9.23 13.17 17.95
CA ARG A 108 10.16 14.08 18.68
C ARG A 108 10.30 13.87 20.19
N THR A 109 11.09 12.88 20.62
CA THR A 109 11.81 12.93 21.93
C THR A 109 13.32 12.84 21.74
N ALA A 110 13.85 13.45 20.68
CA ALA A 110 15.30 13.55 20.41
C ALA A 110 15.74 14.99 20.09
N ALA A 111 14.95 15.99 20.50
CA ALA A 111 15.31 17.41 20.44
C ALA A 111 15.36 18.08 21.82
N ALA A 112 15.43 17.27 22.89
CA ALA A 112 15.68 17.72 24.26
C ALA A 112 16.57 16.66 24.91
N GLY A 113 17.86 16.94 24.98
CA GLY A 113 18.90 16.07 25.53
C GLY A 113 20.26 16.60 25.16
#